data_AF-A0AA35SIN8-F1
#
_entry.id   AF-A0AA35SIN8-F1
#
_cell.length_a   1.000
_cell.length_b   1.000
_cell.length_c   1.000
_cell.angle_alpha   90.00
_cell.angle_beta   90.00
_cell.angle_gamma   90.00
#
_symmetry.space_group_name_H-M   'P 1'
#
loop_
_entity.id
_entity.type
_entity.pdbx_description
1 polymer ?
#
loop_
_entity_poly.entity_id
_entity_poly.type
_entity_poly.pdbx_seq_one_letter_code
_entity_poly.pdbx_strand_id
1 'polypeptide(L)'
;MKILSELKYDRDGLVAAVIQDETNNEILMVGYMNTEAIRETLNAGRVCFWSRSRQKLWIKGETSGHTQTVKSIAVDCDGDALLIKG
;
A
#
# COMPACT_ATOMS: atom_id res chain seq x y z
N MET A 1 5.75 -13.04 -4.66
CA MET A 1 4.33 -13.47 -4.64
C MET A 1 3.85 -14.01 -3.27
N LYS A 2 4.72 -14.14 -2.24
CA LYS A 2 4.34 -14.65 -0.90
C LYS A 2 3.44 -13.70 -0.08
N ILE A 3 3.65 -12.39 -0.18
CA ILE A 3 2.84 -11.38 0.54
C ILE A 3 1.35 -11.52 0.24
N LEU A 4 0.95 -11.69 -1.03
CA LEU A 4 -0.47 -11.73 -1.39
C LEU A 4 -1.23 -12.90 -0.74
N SER A 5 -0.58 -14.01 -0.43
CA SER A 5 -1.20 -15.15 0.25
C SER A 5 -1.31 -14.97 1.77
N GLU A 6 -0.61 -14.00 2.34
CA GLU A 6 -0.63 -13.69 3.78
C GLU A 6 -1.70 -12.66 4.13
N LEU A 7 -2.33 -12.03 3.13
CA LEU A 7 -3.28 -10.94 3.34
C LEU A 7 -4.71 -11.42 3.51
N LYS A 8 -5.36 -10.84 4.51
CA LYS A 8 -6.77 -10.98 4.81
C LYS A 8 -7.48 -9.69 4.41
N TYR A 9 -8.15 -9.74 3.27
CA TYR A 9 -8.95 -8.62 2.78
C TYR A 9 -10.27 -8.50 3.55
N ASP A 10 -10.75 -7.27 3.69
CA ASP A 10 -12.09 -6.98 4.19
C ASP A 10 -13.18 -7.42 3.18
N ARG A 11 -14.44 -7.18 3.54
CA ARG A 11 -15.61 -7.51 2.72
C ARG A 11 -15.64 -6.80 1.35
N ASP A 12 -14.94 -5.69 1.23
CA ASP A 12 -14.86 -4.87 0.02
C ASP A 12 -13.61 -5.24 -0.82
N GLY A 13 -12.86 -6.27 -0.40
CA GLY A 13 -11.65 -6.74 -1.07
C GLY A 13 -10.42 -5.85 -0.82
N LEU A 14 -10.40 -5.13 0.30
CA LEU A 14 -9.37 -4.14 0.64
C LEU A 14 -8.56 -4.54 1.87
N VAL A 15 -7.32 -4.06 1.92
CA VAL A 15 -6.44 -4.15 3.09
C VAL A 15 -5.97 -2.76 3.47
N ALA A 16 -5.79 -2.49 4.76
CA ALA A 16 -5.21 -1.23 5.22
C ALA A 16 -3.72 -1.18 4.86
N ALA A 17 -3.22 0.00 4.49
CA ALA A 17 -1.81 0.21 4.22
C ALA A 17 -1.33 1.50 4.88
N VAL A 18 -0.34 1.35 5.76
CA VAL A 18 0.32 2.45 6.46
C VAL A 18 1.64 2.73 5.75
N ILE A 19 1.86 3.97 5.34
CA ILE A 19 3.13 4.41 4.76
C ILE A 19 3.93 5.11 5.85
N GLN A 20 5.15 4.66 6.03
CA GLN A 20 6.08 5.16 7.02
C GLN A 20 7.39 5.59 6.33
N ASP A 21 7.94 6.71 6.78
CA ASP A 21 9.26 7.15 6.33
C ASP A 21 10.33 6.14 6.77
N GLU A 22 11.20 5.73 5.86
CA GLU A 22 12.22 4.71 6.17
C GLU A 22 13.28 5.19 7.17
N THR A 23 13.53 6.49 7.27
CA THR A 23 14.67 7.08 8.00
C THR A 23 14.32 7.43 9.44
N ASN A 24 13.14 8.01 9.65
CA ASN A 24 12.73 8.55 10.95
C ASN A 24 11.51 7.82 11.55
N ASN A 25 10.93 6.86 10.83
CA ASN A 25 9.73 6.11 11.21
C ASN A 25 8.46 6.97 11.39
N GLU A 26 8.43 8.18 10.83
CA GLU A 26 7.23 9.02 10.82
C GLU A 26 6.13 8.37 9.98
N ILE A 27 4.91 8.37 10.49
CA ILE A 27 3.74 7.89 9.74
C ILE A 27 3.31 8.98 8.77
N LEU A 28 3.50 8.73 7.48
CA LEU A 28 3.25 9.72 6.43
C LEU A 28 1.77 9.71 6.00
N MET A 29 1.17 8.52 5.91
CA MET A 29 -0.23 8.38 5.49
C MET A 29 -0.79 6.99 5.75
N VAL A 30 -2.13 6.90 5.73
CA VAL A 30 -2.88 5.64 5.68
C VAL A 30 -3.74 5.63 4.42
N GLY A 31 -3.79 4.48 3.76
CA GLY A 31 -4.66 4.23 2.61
C GLY A 31 -5.16 2.79 2.58
N TYR A 32 -5.83 2.44 1.50
CA TYR A 32 -6.36 1.09 1.27
C TYR A 32 -5.84 0.56 -0.05
N MET A 33 -5.59 -0.74 -0.11
CA MET A 33 -5.14 -1.41 -1.33
C MET A 33 -6.02 -2.63 -1.60
N ASN A 34 -6.42 -2.81 -2.87
CA ASN A 34 -6.92 -4.09 -3.34
C ASN A 34 -5.74 -4.94 -3.88
N THR A 35 -6.01 -6.18 -4.29
CA THR A 35 -4.98 -7.06 -4.85
C THR A 35 -4.24 -6.46 -6.05
N GLU A 36 -4.93 -5.70 -6.90
CA GLU A 36 -4.34 -5.05 -8.08
C GLU A 36 -3.36 -3.93 -7.68
N ALA A 37 -3.75 -3.07 -6.73
CA ALA A 37 -2.90 -2.00 -6.20
C ALA A 37 -1.63 -2.54 -5.55
N ILE A 38 -1.72 -3.68 -4.85
CA ILE A 38 -0.54 -4.35 -4.27
C ILE A 38 0.36 -4.91 -5.37
N ARG A 39 -0.19 -5.55 -6.41
CA ARG A 39 0.60 -6.03 -7.55
C ARG A 39 1.32 -4.88 -8.25
N GLU A 40 0.63 -3.78 -8.49
CA GLU A 40 1.23 -2.59 -9.10
C GLU A 40 2.33 -2.02 -8.21
N THR A 41 2.11 -1.97 -6.90
CA THR A 41 3.12 -1.51 -5.94
C THR A 41 4.38 -2.38 -5.97
N LEU A 42 4.22 -3.70 -6.01
CA LEU A 42 5.33 -4.67 -6.09
C LEU A 42 6.07 -4.59 -7.44
N ASN A 43 5.35 -4.38 -8.54
CA ASN A 43 5.93 -4.34 -9.88
C ASN A 43 6.65 -3.02 -10.17
N ALA A 44 6.02 -1.89 -9.83
CA ALA A 44 6.52 -0.56 -10.15
C ALA A 44 7.49 0.00 -9.09
N GLY A 45 7.58 -0.63 -7.91
CA GLY A 45 8.40 -0.15 -6.80
C GLY A 45 7.92 1.19 -6.23
N ARG A 46 6.66 1.57 -6.48
CA ARG A 46 6.04 2.82 -6.03
C ARG A 46 4.70 2.54 -5.41
N VAL A 47 4.35 3.29 -4.36
CA VAL A 47 3.09 3.09 -3.64
C VAL A 47 1.88 3.38 -4.55
N CYS A 48 1.04 2.37 -4.75
CA CYS A 48 -0.24 2.46 -5.45
C CYS A 48 -1.38 2.07 -4.50
N PHE A 49 -2.39 2.92 -4.41
CA PHE A 49 -3.59 2.69 -3.60
C PHE A 49 -4.81 2.36 -4.44
N TRP A 50 -5.83 1.81 -3.80
CA TRP A 50 -7.19 1.78 -4.33
C TRP A 50 -8.01 2.96 -3.79
N SER A 51 -8.46 3.83 -4.69
CA SER A 51 -9.36 4.92 -4.32
C SER A 51 -10.78 4.40 -4.15
N ARG A 52 -11.25 4.28 -2.90
CA ARG A 52 -12.62 3.81 -2.61
C ARG A 52 -13.72 4.69 -3.19
N SER A 53 -13.50 6.00 -3.27
CA SER A 53 -14.48 6.94 -3.82
C SER A 53 -14.49 6.96 -5.35
N ARG A 54 -13.33 6.77 -5.99
CA ARG A 54 -13.20 6.80 -7.46
C ARG A 54 -13.23 5.42 -8.10
N GLN A 55 -13.20 4.35 -7.29
CA GLN A 55 -13.15 2.95 -7.72
C GLN A 55 -12.07 2.70 -8.78
N LYS A 56 -10.86 3.20 -8.52
CA LYS A 56 -9.71 3.05 -9.41
C LYS A 56 -8.38 3.06 -8.66
N LEU A 57 -7.34 2.55 -9.31
CA LEU A 57 -5.96 2.69 -8.87
C LEU A 57 -5.56 4.17 -8.79
N TRP A 58 -4.71 4.46 -7.81
CA TRP A 58 -4.13 5.79 -7.62
C TRP A 58 -2.68 5.67 -7.16
N ILE A 59 -1.75 6.09 -8.01
CA ILE A 59 -0.33 6.14 -7.66
C ILE A 59 -0.10 7.35 -6.77
N LYS A 60 0.49 7.12 -5.58
CA LYS A 60 0.79 8.21 -4.66
C LYS A 60 1.72 9.21 -5.34
N GLY A 61 1.30 10.47 -5.37
CA GLY A 61 2.09 11.54 -5.97
C GLY A 61 1.94 11.70 -7.48
N GLU A 62 1.06 10.95 -8.15
CA GLU A 62 0.84 11.07 -9.61
C GLU A 62 0.51 12.50 -10.05
N THR A 63 -0.25 13.25 -9.25
CA THR A 63 -0.62 14.64 -9.55
C THR A 63 0.34 15.66 -8.94
N SER A 64 0.93 15.36 -7.76
CA SER A 64 1.75 16.33 -7.01
C SER A 64 3.26 16.19 -7.23
N GLY A 65 3.72 15.12 -7.89
CA GLY A 65 5.13 14.75 -8.00
C GLY A 65 5.72 14.10 -6.74
N HIS A 66 5.00 14.06 -5.61
CA HIS A 66 5.50 13.50 -4.35
C HIS A 66 5.26 11.99 -4.27
N THR A 67 6.01 11.24 -5.07
CA THR A 67 5.93 9.78 -5.15
C THR A 67 6.67 9.09 -4.00
N GLN A 68 6.10 8.01 -3.46
CA GLN A 68 6.80 7.17 -2.48
C GLN A 68 7.37 5.92 -3.13
N THR A 69 8.69 5.76 -3.04
CA THR A 69 9.41 4.57 -3.50
C THR A 69 9.35 3.52 -2.41
N VAL A 70 9.04 2.28 -2.75
CA VAL A 70 8.94 1.20 -1.76
C VAL A 70 10.32 0.69 -1.42
N LYS A 71 10.67 0.72 -0.13
CA LYS A 71 11.91 0.16 0.44
C LYS A 71 11.67 -1.20 1.09
N SER A 72 10.56 -1.34 1.81
CA SER A 72 10.13 -2.62 2.36
C SER A 72 8.61 -2.66 2.54
N ILE A 73 8.08 -3.88 2.58
CA ILE A 73 6.68 -4.16 2.88
C ILE A 73 6.66 -5.26 3.94
N ALA A 74 5.90 -5.03 5.01
CA ALA A 74 5.61 -6.01 6.04
C ALA A 74 4.10 -6.21 6.15
N VAL A 75 3.69 -7.45 6.42
CA VAL A 75 2.32 -7.82 6.77
C VAL A 75 2.23 -7.86 8.29
N ASP A 76 1.12 -7.39 8.86
CA ASP A 76 0.89 -7.51 10.30
C ASP A 76 0.57 -8.95 10.73
N CYS A 77 0.32 -9.16 12.02
CA CYS A 77 0.26 -10.52 12.59
C CYS A 77 -0.97 -11.32 12.16
N ASP A 78 -2.09 -10.67 11.84
CA ASP A 78 -3.34 -11.28 11.42
C ASP A 78 -3.70 -11.01 9.95
N GLY A 79 -2.82 -10.32 9.24
CA GLY A 79 -2.81 -10.17 7.79
C GLY A 79 -3.73 -9.09 7.24
N ASP A 80 -4.36 -8.27 8.10
CA ASP A 80 -5.35 -7.29 7.68
C ASP A 80 -4.81 -5.85 7.50
N ALA A 81 -3.51 -5.68 7.74
CA ALA A 81 -2.78 -4.47 7.37
C ALA A 81 -1.37 -4.71 6.80
N LEU A 82 -0.93 -3.71 6.04
CA LEU A 82 0.41 -3.58 5.50
C LEU A 82 1.14 -2.39 6.12
N LEU A 83 2.40 -2.58 6.50
CA LEU A 83 3.34 -1.49 6.73
C LEU A 83 4.28 -1.39 5.53
N ILE A 84 4.30 -0.24 4.88
CA ILE A 84 5.18 0.05 3.75
C ILE A 84 6.15 1.15 4.16
N LYS A 85 7.45 0.86 4.10
CA LYS A 85 8.50 1.88 4.32
C LYS A 85 8.99 2.41 2.99
N GLY A 86 9.17 3.72 2.90
CA GLY A 86 9.61 4.43 1.70
C GLY A 86 10.09 5.84 1.94
#